data_AF-A0A402AUJ3-F1
#
_entry.id   AF-A0A402AUJ3-F1
#
_cell.length_a   1.000
_cell.length_b   1.000
_cell.length_c   1.000
_cell.angle_alpha   90.00
_cell.angle_beta   90.00
_cell.angle_gamma   90.00
#
_symmetry.space_group_name_H-M   'P 1'
#
loop_
_entity.id
_entity.type
_entity.pdbx_description
1 polymer ?
#
loop_
_entity_poly.entity_id
_entity_poly.type
_entity_poly.pdbx_seq_one_letter_code
_entity_poly.pdbx_strand_id
1 'polypeptide(L)'
;MSLHKELNALKQTELPWMYEVSKCAPQEALRNLEKAFKNFFGKARLKTQGTYRGKLGYPRFKSKKKGIGSFRLTGAIHVFEDHIQLPPPGRVATV
;
A
#
# COMPACT_ATOMS: atom_id res chain seq x y z
N MET A 1 7.30 -9.22 -7.79
CA MET A 1 8.12 -9.90 -6.76
C MET A 1 9.57 -9.42 -6.68
N SER A 2 10.13 -8.72 -7.69
CA SER A 2 11.53 -8.27 -7.69
C SER A 2 11.87 -7.26 -6.59
N LEU A 3 11.07 -6.18 -6.47
CA LEU A 3 11.31 -5.08 -5.52
C LEU A 3 11.30 -5.51 -4.04
N HIS A 4 10.57 -6.58 -3.69
CA HIS A 4 10.53 -7.04 -2.31
C HIS A 4 11.82 -7.77 -1.91
N LYS A 5 12.42 -8.52 -2.83
CA LYS A 5 13.71 -9.20 -2.61
C LYS A 5 14.84 -8.19 -2.47
N GLU A 6 14.86 -7.20 -3.36
CA GLU A 6 15.84 -6.12 -3.35
C GLU A 6 15.77 -5.29 -2.07
N LEU A 7 14.55 -4.93 -1.64
CA LEU A 7 14.37 -4.23 -0.38
C LEU A 7 14.84 -5.07 0.82
N ASN A 8 14.61 -6.38 0.84
CA ASN A 8 15.08 -7.24 1.93
C ASN A 8 16.62 -7.34 1.98
N ALA A 9 17.30 -7.29 0.83
CA ALA A 9 18.76 -7.21 0.79
C ALA A 9 19.26 -5.87 1.36
N LEU A 10 18.65 -4.75 0.96
CA LEU A 10 19.02 -3.41 1.43
C LEU A 10 18.71 -3.18 2.93
N LYS A 11 17.69 -3.85 3.46
CA LYS A 11 17.36 -3.81 4.90
C LYS A 11 18.48 -4.33 5.78
N GLN A 12 19.23 -5.33 5.33
CA GLN A 12 20.29 -5.94 6.12
C GLN A 12 21.53 -5.05 6.23
N THR A 13 21.76 -4.16 5.27
CA THR A 13 23.00 -3.38 5.16
C THR A 13 22.78 -1.89 5.37
N GLU A 14 21.83 -1.28 4.66
CA GLU A 14 21.72 0.18 4.56
C GLU A 14 20.51 0.75 5.31
N LEU A 15 19.51 -0.08 5.62
CA LEU A 15 18.25 0.37 6.22
C LEU A 15 17.87 -0.43 7.49
N PRO A 16 18.75 -0.52 8.51
CA PRO A 16 18.49 -1.31 9.72
C PRO A 16 17.27 -0.82 10.52
N TRP A 17 16.96 0.48 10.49
CA TRP A 17 15.74 1.06 11.08
C TRP A 17 14.44 0.43 10.54
N MET A 18 14.48 -0.22 9.37
CA MET A 18 13.32 -0.91 8.81
C MET A 18 12.92 -2.18 9.56
N TYR A 19 13.75 -2.69 10.48
CA TYR A 19 13.38 -3.73 11.42
C TYR A 19 12.52 -3.21 12.57
N GLU A 20 12.60 -1.92 12.88
CA GLU A 20 11.80 -1.26 13.92
C GLU A 20 10.36 -0.97 13.46
N VAL A 21 10.12 -1.00 12.15
CA VAL A 21 8.78 -0.79 11.57
C VAL A 21 8.14 -2.10 11.12
N SER A 22 6.81 -2.17 11.18
CA SER A 22 6.08 -3.35 10.71
C SER A 22 6.40 -3.70 9.26
N LYS A 23 6.60 -4.98 8.96
CA LYS A 23 6.86 -5.51 7.60
C LYS A 23 5.86 -4.99 6.55
N CYS A 24 4.60 -4.82 6.96
CA CYS A 24 3.50 -4.39 6.09
C CYS A 24 3.70 -2.96 5.58
N ALA A 25 4.25 -2.05 6.39
CA ALA A 25 4.40 -0.64 6.02
C ALA A 25 5.24 -0.42 4.75
N PRO A 26 6.48 -0.93 4.63
CA PRO A 26 7.27 -0.75 3.42
C PRO A 26 6.76 -1.58 2.24
N GLN A 27 6.21 -2.78 2.48
CA GLN A 27 5.63 -3.60 1.41
C GLN A 27 4.43 -2.93 0.75
N GLU A 28 3.49 -2.42 1.54
CA GLU A 28 2.31 -1.73 1.01
C GLU A 28 2.69 -0.37 0.38
N ALA A 29 3.71 0.32 0.91
CA ALA A 29 4.23 1.53 0.28
C ALA A 29 4.72 1.27 -1.15
N LEU A 30 5.52 0.21 -1.36
CA LEU A 30 5.99 -0.19 -2.68
C LEU A 30 4.85 -0.61 -3.62
N ARG A 31 3.88 -1.40 -3.13
CA ARG A 31 2.71 -1.81 -3.94
C ARG A 31 1.86 -0.61 -4.37
N ASN A 32 1.67 0.35 -3.47
CA ASN A 32 0.93 1.58 -3.77
C ASN A 32 1.66 2.43 -4.83
N LEU A 33 2.99 2.50 -4.74
CA LEU A 33 3.83 3.16 -5.73
C LEU A 33 3.68 2.50 -7.11
N GLU A 34 3.84 1.17 -7.18
CA GLU A 34 3.69 0.40 -8.42
C GLU A 34 2.32 0.65 -9.08
N LYS A 35 1.25 0.57 -8.29
CA LYS A 35 -0.12 0.80 -8.76
C LYS A 35 -0.31 2.23 -9.27
N ALA A 36 0.23 3.22 -8.57
CA ALA A 36 0.10 4.63 -8.96
C ALA A 36 0.78 4.90 -10.31
N PHE A 37 1.99 4.36 -10.52
CA PHE A 37 2.69 4.50 -11.80
C PHE A 37 2.06 3.70 -12.93
N LYS A 38 1.61 2.46 -12.70
CA LYS A 38 0.83 1.70 -13.68
C LYS A 38 -0.40 2.48 -14.16
N ASN A 39 -1.15 3.08 -13.23
CA ASN A 39 -2.30 3.90 -13.56
C ASN A 39 -1.90 5.18 -14.31
N PHE A 40 -0.80 5.82 -13.93
CA PHE A 40 -0.30 7.00 -14.62
C PHE A 40 0.05 6.70 -16.08
N PHE A 41 0.87 5.68 -16.34
CA PHE A 41 1.26 5.29 -17.69
C PHE A 41 0.07 4.78 -18.51
N GLY A 42 -0.84 4.02 -17.89
CA GLY A 42 -2.10 3.59 -18.52
C GLY A 42 -2.94 4.79 -18.97
N LYS A 43 -3.12 5.79 -18.10
CA LYS A 43 -3.83 7.03 -18.45
C LYS A 43 -3.09 7.86 -19.50
N ALA A 44 -1.77 7.88 -19.47
CA ALA A 44 -0.95 8.57 -20.47
C ALA A 44 -1.21 7.98 -21.86
N ARG A 45 -1.18 6.63 -21.97
CA ARG A 45 -1.46 5.92 -23.21
C ARG A 45 -2.88 6.18 -23.72
N LEU A 46 -3.90 6.10 -22.85
CA LEU A 46 -5.29 6.38 -23.24
C LEU A 46 -5.47 7.84 -23.67
N LYS A 47 -4.69 8.77 -23.11
CA LYS A 47 -4.72 10.18 -23.53
C LYS A 47 -4.09 10.35 -24.92
N THR A 48 -2.97 9.69 -25.20
CA THR A 48 -2.37 9.65 -26.54
C THR A 48 -3.33 9.04 -27.57
N GLN A 49 -4.15 8.07 -27.17
CA GLN A 49 -5.17 7.44 -28.00
C GLN A 49 -6.47 8.26 -28.13
N GLY A 50 -6.57 9.44 -27.50
CA GLY A 50 -7.74 10.32 -27.56
C GLY A 50 -8.97 9.85 -26.77
N THR A 51 -8.91 8.71 -26.08
CA THR A 51 -10.04 8.13 -25.33
C THR A 51 -10.13 8.64 -23.89
N TYR A 52 -9.04 9.16 -23.32
CA TYR A 52 -9.02 9.75 -21.98
C TYR A 52 -9.09 11.28 -22.03
N ARG A 53 -10.24 11.84 -21.60
CA ARG A 53 -10.49 13.29 -21.53
C ARG A 53 -10.02 13.96 -20.22
N GLY A 54 -9.44 13.19 -19.29
CA GLY A 54 -9.01 13.70 -17.99
C GLY A 54 -7.63 14.39 -17.99
N LYS A 55 -7.33 15.15 -16.94
CA LYS A 55 -5.96 15.63 -16.68
C LYS A 55 -5.07 14.45 -16.32
N LEU A 56 -3.89 14.41 -16.91
CA LEU A 56 -2.83 13.46 -16.55
C LEU A 56 -2.00 14.12 -15.45
N GLY A 57 -2.18 13.70 -14.21
CA GLY A 57 -1.42 14.19 -13.07
C GLY A 57 -0.40 13.16 -12.61
N TYR A 58 0.82 13.59 -12.30
CA TYR A 58 1.84 12.73 -11.72
C TYR A 58 1.35 12.13 -10.37
N PRO A 59 1.71 10.88 -10.03
CA PRO A 59 1.40 10.29 -8.73
C PRO A 59 1.78 11.22 -7.58
N ARG A 60 0.83 11.51 -6.68
CA ARG A 60 1.06 12.33 -5.48
C ARG A 60 0.85 11.50 -4.23
N PHE A 61 1.63 11.79 -3.19
CA PHE A 61 1.42 11.19 -1.88
C PHE A 61 0.02 11.51 -1.35
N LYS A 62 -0.63 10.50 -0.75
CA LYS A 62 -1.94 10.67 -0.15
C LYS A 62 -1.81 11.61 1.06
N SER A 63 -2.66 12.64 1.11
CA SER A 63 -2.73 13.52 2.28
C SER A 63 -3.24 12.74 3.50
N LYS A 64 -2.50 12.83 4.62
CA LYS A 64 -2.90 12.24 5.90
C LYS A 64 -4.06 13.00 6.58
N LYS A 65 -4.37 14.23 6.16
CA LYS A 65 -5.36 15.11 6.81
C LYS A 65 -6.82 14.86 6.37
N LYS A 66 -7.03 14.20 5.22
CA LYS A 66 -8.36 14.08 4.58
C LYS A 66 -8.83 12.63 4.37
N GLY A 67 -8.17 11.66 4.97
CA GLY A 67 -8.54 10.26 4.86
C GLY A 67 -9.40 9.82 6.05
N ILE A 68 -10.52 9.15 5.78
CA ILE A 68 -11.09 8.18 6.72
C ILE A 68 -9.92 7.25 7.09
N GLY A 69 -9.57 7.15 8.37
CA GLY A 69 -8.35 6.52 8.88
C GLY A 69 -8.24 5.01 8.62
N SER A 70 -8.27 4.60 7.35
CA SER A 70 -8.21 3.22 6.92
C SER A 70 -6.79 2.70 7.07
N PHE A 71 -6.62 1.60 7.80
CA PHE A 71 -5.38 0.84 7.85
C PHE A 71 -5.57 -0.47 7.09
N ARG A 72 -4.47 -1.03 6.58
CA ARG A 72 -4.47 -2.33 5.89
C ARG A 72 -3.74 -3.33 6.76
N LEU A 73 -4.34 -4.49 6.92
CA LEU A 73 -3.71 -5.65 7.54
C LEU A 73 -3.48 -6.70 6.47
N THR A 74 -2.35 -7.37 6.57
CA THR A 74 -1.95 -8.42 5.62
C THR A 74 -2.01 -9.74 6.37
N GLY A 75 -2.97 -10.59 6.04
CA GLY A 75 -3.20 -11.90 6.67
C GLY A 75 -4.69 -12.31 6.62
N ALA A 76 -5.03 -13.46 7.20
CA ALA A 76 -6.41 -13.92 7.30
C ALA A 76 -7.19 -13.07 8.30
N ILE A 77 -8.35 -12.57 7.88
CA ILE A 77 -9.33 -11.91 8.75
C ILE A 77 -10.40 -12.96 9.02
N HIS A 78 -10.58 -13.37 10.27
CA HIS A 78 -11.70 -14.21 10.66
C HIS A 78 -12.75 -13.33 11.33
N VAL A 79 -13.97 -13.37 10.80
CA VAL A 79 -15.11 -12.65 11.34
C VAL A 79 -15.91 -13.65 12.18
N PHE A 80 -16.04 -13.36 13.48
CA PHE A 80 -16.90 -14.08 14.41
C PHE A 80 -18.10 -13.19 14.75
N GLU A 81 -19.12 -13.76 15.38
CA GLU A 81 -20.38 -13.07 15.70
C GLU A 81 -20.18 -11.80 16.54
N ASP A 82 -19.24 -11.84 17.49
CA ASP A 82 -19.00 -10.73 18.44
C ASP A 82 -17.65 -10.02 18.25
N HIS A 83 -16.77 -10.52 17.37
CA HIS A 83 -15.42 -9.96 17.21
C HIS A 83 -14.77 -10.28 15.88
N ILE A 84 -13.81 -9.44 15.49
CA ILE A 84 -12.98 -9.66 14.30
C ILE A 84 -11.57 -10.02 14.77
N GLN A 85 -11.03 -11.15 14.30
CA GLN A 85 -9.64 -11.52 14.48
C GLN A 85 -8.78 -10.87 13.38
N LEU A 86 -7.88 -9.99 13.80
CA LEU A 86 -6.94 -9.33 12.92
C LEU A 86 -5.57 -10.02 12.95
N PRO A 87 -4.86 -10.11 11.80
CA PRO A 87 -3.44 -10.44 11.79
C PRO A 87 -2.67 -9.45 12.68
N PRO A 88 -1.60 -9.89 13.33
CA PRO A 88 -1.14 -9.50 14.67
C PRO A 88 -1.20 -7.98 14.92
N PRO A 89 -2.33 -7.49 15.45
CA PRO A 89 -2.29 -7.14 16.87
C PRO A 89 -3.45 -7.74 17.69
N GLY A 90 -4.10 -8.81 17.21
CA GLY A 90 -5.08 -9.57 18.00
C GLY A 90 -6.55 -9.27 17.67
N ARG A 91 -7.43 -9.37 18.67
CA ARG A 91 -8.90 -9.26 18.53
C ARG A 91 -9.37 -7.82 18.73
N VAL A 92 -10.33 -7.37 17.92
CA VAL A 92 -11.00 -6.07 18.07
C VAL A 92 -12.51 -6.32 18.21
N ALA A 93 -13.12 -5.72 19.23
CA ALA A 93 -14.56 -5.80 19.45
C ALA A 93 -15.29 -4.93 18.41
N THR A 94 -16.38 -5.47 17.86
CA THR A 94 -17.31 -4.74 16.99
C THR A 94 -18.35 -4.02 17.86
N VAL A 95 -18.61 -2.73 17.55
CA VAL A 95 -19.61 -1.87 18.24
C VAL A 95 -20.91 -1.89 17.47
#